data_AF-K2CA53-F1
#
_entry.id   AF-K2CA53-F1
#
_cell.length_a   1.000
_cell.length_b   1.000
_cell.length_c   1.000
_cell.angle_alpha   90.00
_cell.angle_beta   90.00
_cell.angle_gamma   90.00
#
_symmetry.space_group_name_H-M   'P 1'
#
loop_
_entity.id
_entity.type
_entity.pdbx_description
1 polymer ?
#
loop_
_entity_poly.entity_id
_entity_poly.type
_entity_poly.pdbx_seq_one_letter_code
_entity_poly.pdbx_strand_id
1 'polypeptide(L)' 'GGCPGKTVLPRVKMMIERGANVIAFASCMKNGNPIGFACPHFLQIESSVKNSIAAEITVLDWTH' A
#
# COMPACT_ATOMS: atom_id res chain seq x y z
N GLY A 1 0.67 -15.89 10.74
CA GLY A 1 -0.30 -14.78 10.68
C GLY A 1 0.29 -13.56 11.34
N GLY A 2 0.25 -12.41 10.69
CA GLY A 2 0.78 -11.14 11.21
C GLY A 2 0.25 -9.96 10.39
N CYS A 3 0.31 -8.75 10.93
CA CYS A 3 -0.16 -7.53 10.25
C CYS A 3 0.57 -7.35 8.90
N PRO A 4 -0.14 -7.27 7.76
CA PRO A 4 0.48 -7.06 6.43
C PRO A 4 1.32 -5.78 6.35
N GLY A 5 1.00 -4.76 7.14
CA GLY A 5 1.76 -3.51 7.22
C GLY A 5 3.23 -3.72 7.59
N LYS A 6 3.56 -4.75 8.37
CA LYS A 6 4.96 -5.04 8.76
C LYS A 6 5.85 -5.44 7.59
N THR A 7 5.27 -5.99 6.52
CA THR A 7 6.00 -6.48 5.34
C THR A 7 5.71 -5.65 4.09
N VAL A 8 5.08 -4.48 4.24
CA VAL A 8 4.68 -3.63 3.09
C VAL A 8 5.89 -3.09 2.33
N LEU A 9 6.90 -2.56 3.03
CA LEU A 9 8.09 -1.97 2.42
C LEU A 9 8.91 -2.97 1.60
N PRO A 10 9.30 -4.16 2.13
CA PRO A 10 10.03 -5.13 1.32
C PRO A 10 9.21 -5.63 0.12
N ARG A 11 7.87 -5.71 0.25
CA ARG A 11 7.00 -6.06 -0.89
C ARG A 11 6.99 -4.98 -1.96
N VAL A 12 6.81 -3.71 -1.58
CA VAL A 12 6.82 -2.59 -2.53
C VAL A 12 8.16 -2.50 -3.24
N LYS A 13 9.28 -2.62 -2.51
CA LYS A 13 10.62 -2.62 -3.11
C LYS A 13 10.78 -3.74 -4.14
N MET A 14 10.35 -4.95 -3.81
CA MET A 14 10.37 -6.09 -4.72
C MET A 14 9.48 -5.87 -5.97
N MET A 15 8.37 -5.14 -5.86
CA MET A 15 7.53 -4.79 -7.02
C MET A 15 8.25 -3.77 -7.93
N ILE A 16 8.88 -2.76 -7.35
CA ILE A 16 9.66 -1.75 -8.08
C ILE A 16 10.86 -2.40 -8.78
N GLU A 17 11.60 -3.27 -8.10
CA GLU A 17 12.72 -4.04 -8.67
C GLU A 17 12.30 -4.92 -9.86
N ARG A 18 11.02 -5.31 -9.93
CA ARG A 18 10.43 -6.05 -11.05
C ARG A 18 9.82 -5.15 -12.14
N GLY A 19 10.00 -3.84 -12.04
CA GLY A 19 9.57 -2.88 -13.05
C GLY A 19 8.18 -2.26 -12.81
N ALA A 20 7.63 -2.34 -11.59
CA ALA A 20 6.38 -1.65 -11.30
C ALA A 20 6.59 -0.13 -11.19
N ASN A 21 5.92 0.64 -12.06
CA ASN A 21 5.90 2.11 -11.98
C ASN A 21 4.76 2.66 -11.10
N VAL A 22 3.76 1.83 -10.78
CA VAL A 22 2.59 2.21 -10.01
C VAL A 22 2.32 1.17 -8.93
N ILE A 23 2.08 1.65 -7.71
CA ILE A 23 1.69 0.84 -6.56
C ILE A 23 0.29 1.30 -6.13
N ALA A 24 -0.67 0.37 -6.09
CA ALA A 24 -2.04 0.68 -5.67
C ALA A 24 -2.38 -0.04 -4.36
N PHE A 25 -2.93 0.69 -3.40
CA PHE A 25 -3.59 0.10 -2.23
C PHE A 25 -5.03 -0.23 -2.55
N ALA A 26 -5.47 -1.43 -2.15
CA ALA A 26 -6.84 -1.86 -2.36
C ALA A 26 -7.82 -1.00 -1.56
N SER A 27 -8.98 -0.69 -2.16
CA SER A 27 -10.03 0.12 -1.51
C SER A 27 -10.59 -0.54 -0.23
N CYS A 28 -10.48 -1.87 -0.09
CA CYS A 28 -10.82 -2.56 1.15
C CYS A 28 -9.93 -2.15 2.34
N MET A 29 -8.68 -1.73 2.11
CA MET A 29 -7.79 -1.27 3.18
C MET A 29 -8.20 0.12 3.70
N LYS A 30 -8.54 1.04 2.77
CA LYS A 30 -8.90 2.43 3.10
C LYS A 30 -10.36 2.55 3.56
N ASN A 31 -11.28 1.93 2.83
CA ASN A 31 -12.73 2.12 3.01
C ASN A 31 -13.43 0.91 3.63
N GLY A 32 -12.75 -0.22 3.77
CA GLY A 32 -13.34 -1.45 4.32
C GLY A 32 -14.30 -2.19 3.38
N ASN A 33 -14.67 -1.65 2.23
CA ASN A 33 -15.62 -2.28 1.30
C ASN A 33 -14.98 -3.50 0.60
N PRO A 34 -15.64 -4.68 0.48
CA PRO A 34 -16.99 -5.06 0.96
C PRO A 34 -17.01 -5.69 2.36
N ILE A 35 -15.87 -5.83 3.01
CA ILE A 35 -15.71 -6.53 4.30
C ILE A 35 -16.33 -5.73 5.47
N GLY A 36 -16.56 -4.43 5.30
CA GLY A 36 -17.08 -3.52 6.33
C GLY A 36 -16.04 -3.11 7.38
N PHE A 37 -14.76 -3.45 7.17
CA PHE A 37 -13.70 -3.18 8.14
C PHE A 37 -12.48 -2.55 7.45
N ALA A 38 -12.31 -1.24 7.65
CA ALA A 38 -11.12 -0.53 7.19
C ALA A 38 -9.91 -0.81 8.10
N CYS A 39 -8.71 -0.77 7.54
CA CYS A 39 -7.50 -0.95 8.32
C CYS A 39 -7.26 0.29 9.20
N PRO A 40 -7.15 0.15 10.54
CA PRO A 40 -6.93 1.30 11.43
C PRO A 40 -5.54 1.94 11.24
N HIS A 41 -4.60 1.22 10.62
CA HIS A 41 -3.23 1.69 10.36
C HIS A 41 -3.00 2.12 8.91
N PHE A 42 -4.05 2.23 8.09
CA PHE A 42 -3.93 2.51 6.66
C PHE A 42 -3.06 3.75 6.37
N LEU A 43 -3.35 4.89 7.01
CA LEU A 43 -2.63 6.14 6.78
C LEU A 43 -1.14 6.07 7.15
N GLN A 44 -0.81 5.34 8.22
CA GLN A 44 0.58 5.12 8.63
C GLN A 44 1.32 4.22 7.63
N ILE A 45 0.64 3.20 7.10
CA ILE A 45 1.19 2.31 6.07
C ILE A 45 1.42 3.09 4.78
N GLU A 46 0.42 3.84 4.33
CA GLU A 46 0.49 4.63 3.09
C GLU A 46 1.61 5.67 3.15
N SER A 47 1.69 6.45 4.23
CA SER A 47 2.76 7.43 4.43
C SER A 47 4.14 6.77 4.49
N SER A 48 4.28 5.62 5.16
CA SER A 48 5.56 4.89 5.19
C SER A 48 6.02 4.47 3.79
N VAL A 49 5.09 4.04 2.93
CA VAL A 49 5.40 3.68 1.53
C VAL A 49 5.76 4.91 0.73
N LYS A 50 4.94 5.98 0.78
CA LYS A 50 5.20 7.24 0.06
C LYS A 50 6.56 7.85 0.42
N ASN A 51 6.96 7.75 1.69
CA ASN A 51 8.26 8.26 2.15
C ASN A 51 9.46 7.38 1.79
N SER A 52 9.23 6.10 1.44
CA SER A 52 10.29 5.12 1.20
C SER A 52 10.59 4.86 -0.28
N ILE A 53 9.76 5.37 -1.21
CA ILE A 53 9.88 5.14 -2.64
C ILE A 53 10.44 6.38 -3.37
N ALA A 54 11.00 6.17 -4.56
CA ALA A 54 11.43 7.27 -5.43
C ALA A 54 10.23 8.05 -5.97
N ALA A 55 10.43 9.35 -6.24
CA ALA A 55 9.37 10.27 -6.71
C ALA A 55 8.73 9.87 -8.05
N GLU A 56 9.38 9.02 -8.83
CA GLU A 56 8.88 8.50 -10.10
C GLU A 56 7.80 7.40 -9.95
N ILE A 57 7.67 6.81 -8.76
CA ILE A 57 6.71 5.74 -8.50
C ILE A 57 5.40 6.34 -8.02
N THR A 58 4.32 6.10 -8.77
CA THR A 58 3.00 6.61 -8.43
C THR A 58 2.32 5.70 -7.40
N VAL A 59 1.78 6.29 -6.33
CA VAL A 59 0.98 5.56 -5.33
C VAL A 59 -0.48 5.95 -5.45
N LEU A 60 -1.33 4.96 -5.67
CA LEU A 60 -2.78 5.09 -5.68
C LEU A 60 -3.36 4.49 -4.40
N ASP A 61 -4.39 5.12 -3.86
CA ASP A 61 -5.11 4.66 -2.65
C ASP A 61 -6.50 4.09 -2.98
N TRP A 62 -6.77 3.86 -4.27
CA TRP A 62 -8.07 3.45 -4.79
C TRP A 62 -7.91 2.55 -6.02
N THR A 63 -8.62 1.41 -6.03
CA THR A 63 -8.62 0.46 -7.16
C THR A 63 -10.01 0.22 -7.77
N HIS A 64 -11.09 0.53 -7.04
CA HIS A 64 -12.49 0.30 -7.44
C HIS A 64 -13.35 1.41 -6.92
#